data_AF-A0A3N5VDI2-F1
#
_entry.id   AF-A0A3N5VDI2-F1
#
_cell.length_a   1.000
_cell.length_b   1.000
_cell.length_c   1.000
_cell.angle_alpha   90.00
_cell.angle_beta   90.00
_cell.angle_gamma   90.00
#
_symmetry.space_group_name_H-M   'P 1'
#
loop_
_entity.id
_entity.type
_entity.pdbx_description
1 polymer ?
#
loop_
_entity_poly.entity_id
_entity_poly.type
_entity_poly.pdbx_seq_one_letter_code
_entity_poly.pdbx_strand_id
1 'polypeptide(L)'
;MEWSKANDFVQDVNYPSNMLYADVLDATARLYELPELDAKADRVCETIRNQSFDGAFFVDNALRKDGKLEVTRNRTEVCQYCAFYFGIATPETHGELWQKLVTDFGPQRKQTKAHPEIHPANAFIGNMLRFELLAHDGRSRQILNEAIGYRLYMADLTGTLWEHDSHLASCNHGFASHAAHVYYRDVLGLHRVDRIARKLDLRFSDLPLDWCEGSVPTAAGPLKLRWWKDGEKLACRLELPAGWQVEVENLTGRELIKH
;
A
#
# COMPACT_ATOMS: atom_id res chain seq x y z
N MET A 1 1.46 15.44 5.76
CA MET A 1 1.78 14.72 4.51
C MET A 1 2.80 13.64 4.79
N GLU A 2 4.10 13.96 4.84
CA GLU A 2 5.17 13.04 5.25
C GLU A 2 6.51 13.80 5.32
N TRP A 3 7.60 13.12 5.68
CA TRP A 3 8.96 13.66 5.74
C TRP A 3 9.65 13.73 4.37
N SER A 4 9.04 14.35 3.37
CA SER A 4 9.64 14.57 2.04
C SER A 4 9.34 15.97 1.51
N LYS A 5 9.69 16.24 0.25
CA LYS A 5 9.34 17.50 -0.43
C LYS A 5 7.83 17.76 -0.43
N ALA A 6 7.00 16.72 -0.31
CA ALA A 6 5.55 16.87 -0.18
C ALA A 6 5.14 17.76 0.99
N ASN A 7 5.95 17.86 2.04
CA ASN A 7 5.66 18.74 3.18
C ASN A 7 5.75 20.23 2.82
N ASP A 8 6.48 20.59 1.77
CA ASP A 8 6.57 21.97 1.28
C ASP A 8 5.33 22.37 0.44
N PHE A 9 4.49 21.40 0.07
CA PHE A 9 3.38 21.56 -0.86
C PHE A 9 2.01 21.49 -0.16
N VAL A 10 1.94 21.91 1.10
CA VAL A 10 0.71 21.80 1.92
C VAL A 10 -0.13 23.08 1.97
N GLN A 11 0.37 24.18 1.40
CA GLN A 11 -0.27 25.50 1.50
C GLN A 11 -1.55 25.58 0.66
N ASP A 12 -2.55 26.27 1.22
CA ASP A 12 -3.89 26.54 0.68
C ASP A 12 -4.71 25.29 0.34
N VAL A 13 -4.54 24.72 -0.86
CA VAL A 13 -5.23 23.50 -1.28
C VAL A 13 -4.20 22.41 -1.52
N ASN A 14 -4.12 21.45 -0.61
CA ASN A 14 -3.32 20.23 -0.78
C ASN A 14 -4.23 19.09 -1.25
N TYR A 15 -3.99 18.57 -2.46
CA TYR A 15 -4.85 17.55 -3.04
C TYR A 15 -4.77 16.23 -2.28
N PRO A 16 -3.60 15.68 -1.91
CA PRO A 16 -3.56 14.41 -1.17
C PRO A 16 -4.31 14.45 0.17
N SER A 17 -4.29 15.58 0.89
CA SER A 17 -5.11 15.75 2.10
C SER A 17 -6.61 15.76 1.79
N ASN A 18 -7.01 16.32 0.63
CA ASN A 18 -8.40 16.28 0.18
C ASN A 18 -8.82 14.88 -0.33
N MET A 19 -7.88 14.07 -0.84
CA MET A 19 -8.13 12.66 -1.19
C MET A 19 -8.45 11.85 0.07
N LEU A 20 -7.64 11.98 1.12
CA LEU A 20 -7.93 11.39 2.43
C LEU A 20 -9.26 11.90 3.01
N TYR A 21 -9.53 13.20 2.88
CA TYR A 21 -10.79 13.77 3.35
C TYR A 21 -12.01 13.18 2.61
N ALA A 22 -11.92 12.95 1.30
CA ALA A 22 -12.99 12.29 0.55
C ALA A 22 -13.20 10.84 1.04
N ASP A 23 -12.13 10.10 1.30
CA ASP A 23 -12.21 8.75 1.87
C ASP A 23 -12.83 8.74 3.28
N VAL A 24 -12.52 9.74 4.11
CA VAL A 24 -13.17 9.92 5.42
C VAL A 24 -14.67 10.20 5.28
N LEU A 25 -15.07 11.01 4.30
CA LEU A 25 -16.49 11.28 4.02
C LEU A 25 -17.23 10.01 3.59
N ASP A 26 -16.68 9.24 2.65
CA ASP A 26 -17.22 7.97 2.18
C ASP A 26 -17.31 6.94 3.32
N ALA A 27 -16.24 6.76 4.10
CA ALA A 27 -16.26 5.87 5.26
C ALA A 27 -17.32 6.27 6.29
N THR A 28 -17.48 7.58 6.55
CA THR A 28 -18.52 8.08 7.46
C THR A 28 -19.91 7.85 6.90
N ALA A 29 -20.11 8.07 5.60
CA ALA A 29 -21.37 7.81 4.92
C ALA A 29 -21.79 6.34 5.06
N ARG A 30 -20.85 5.40 4.87
CA ARG A 30 -21.10 3.96 5.05
C ARG A 30 -21.40 3.57 6.48
N LEU A 31 -20.65 4.11 7.45
CA LEU A 31 -20.80 3.75 8.86
C LEU A 31 -22.09 4.27 9.49
N TYR A 32 -22.57 5.43 9.06
CA TYR A 32 -23.73 6.10 9.64
C TYR A 32 -24.93 6.22 8.69
N GLU A 33 -24.85 5.61 7.50
CA GLU A 33 -25.89 5.63 6.47
C GLU A 33 -26.29 7.06 6.05
N LEU A 34 -25.29 7.92 5.79
CA LEU A 34 -25.45 9.35 5.45
C LEU A 34 -25.15 9.62 3.95
N PRO A 35 -26.11 9.45 3.04
CA PRO A 35 -25.87 9.53 1.58
C PRO A 35 -25.43 10.93 1.10
N GLU A 36 -25.69 11.99 1.86
CA GLU A 36 -25.23 13.34 1.53
C GLU A 36 -23.71 13.51 1.68
N LEU A 37 -23.07 12.72 2.56
CA LEU A 37 -21.63 12.70 2.73
C LEU A 37 -20.96 11.93 1.58
N ASP A 38 -21.59 10.84 1.15
CA ASP A 38 -21.16 10.06 -0.03
C ASP A 38 -21.18 10.94 -1.30
N ALA A 39 -22.31 11.59 -1.57
CA ALA A 39 -22.41 12.54 -2.68
C ALA A 39 -21.39 13.69 -2.58
N LYS A 40 -20.98 14.08 -1.37
CA LYS A 40 -19.94 15.09 -1.17
C LYS A 40 -18.55 14.51 -1.46
N ALA A 41 -18.25 13.29 -1.04
CA ALA A 41 -17.02 12.59 -1.36
C ALA A 41 -16.83 12.52 -2.88
N ASP A 42 -17.86 12.11 -3.62
CA ASP A 42 -17.85 12.07 -5.09
C ASP A 42 -17.49 13.40 -5.74
N ARG A 43 -18.13 14.50 -5.29
CA ARG A 43 -17.83 15.84 -5.81
C ARG A 43 -16.39 16.27 -5.52
N VAL A 44 -15.87 15.92 -4.33
CA VAL A 44 -14.47 16.21 -3.97
C VAL A 44 -13.53 15.41 -4.88
N CYS A 45 -13.76 14.10 -5.03
CA CYS A 45 -12.98 13.23 -5.90
C CYS A 45 -12.98 13.71 -7.36
N GLU A 46 -14.14 14.10 -7.90
CA GLU A 46 -14.26 14.65 -9.26
C GLU A 46 -13.51 15.97 -9.40
N THR A 47 -13.63 16.87 -8.42
CA THR A 47 -12.90 18.14 -8.41
C THR A 47 -11.39 17.90 -8.41
N ILE A 48 -10.91 16.96 -7.59
CA ILE A 48 -9.49 16.59 -7.54
C ILE A 48 -9.05 16.05 -8.90
N ARG A 49 -9.77 15.09 -9.49
CA ARG A 49 -9.44 14.53 -10.82
C ARG A 49 -9.31 15.64 -11.87
N ASN A 50 -10.28 16.54 -11.93
CA ASN A 50 -10.33 17.61 -12.93
C ASN A 50 -9.24 18.68 -12.74
N GLN A 51 -8.87 19.01 -11.50
CA GLN A 51 -7.91 20.08 -11.23
C GLN A 51 -6.47 19.60 -11.13
N SER A 52 -6.23 18.40 -10.59
CA SER A 52 -4.90 17.97 -10.19
C SER A 52 -4.24 17.00 -11.17
N PHE A 53 -5.00 16.30 -12.02
CA PHE A 53 -4.39 15.45 -13.05
C PHE A 53 -3.99 16.28 -14.27
N ASP A 54 -2.70 16.33 -14.59
CA ASP A 54 -2.17 17.13 -15.70
C ASP A 54 -2.06 16.37 -17.04
N GLY A 55 -2.64 15.18 -17.10
CA GLY A 55 -2.53 14.25 -18.22
C GLY A 55 -1.44 13.20 -18.06
N ALA A 56 -0.49 13.38 -17.13
CA ALA A 56 0.55 12.40 -16.84
C ALA A 56 0.66 12.05 -15.35
N PHE A 57 0.55 13.04 -14.47
CA PHE A 57 0.69 12.91 -13.02
C PHE A 57 -0.32 13.79 -12.28
N PHE A 58 -0.56 13.46 -11.01
CA PHE A 58 -1.29 14.31 -10.09
C PHE A 58 -0.37 15.39 -9.49
N VAL A 59 -0.84 16.63 -9.49
CA VAL A 59 -0.21 17.78 -8.83
C VAL A 59 -0.56 17.76 -7.34
N ASP A 60 0.40 18.13 -6.48
CA ASP A 60 0.24 18.11 -5.03
C ASP A 60 -0.67 19.22 -4.49
N ASN A 61 -0.60 20.42 -5.08
CA ASN A 61 -1.31 21.56 -4.52
C ASN A 61 -1.68 22.66 -5.53
N ALA A 62 -2.64 23.49 -5.11
CA ALA A 62 -3.00 24.76 -5.73
C ALA A 62 -2.89 25.90 -4.70
N LEU A 63 -2.49 27.08 -5.16
CA LEU A 63 -2.36 28.28 -4.33
C LEU A 63 -3.49 29.25 -4.64
N ARG A 64 -3.96 29.99 -3.64
CA ARG A 64 -4.97 31.03 -3.83
C ARG A 64 -4.29 32.36 -4.14
N LYS A 65 -4.54 32.90 -5.33
CA LYS A 65 -4.10 34.23 -5.75
C LYS A 65 -5.29 35.05 -6.21
N ASP A 66 -5.46 36.23 -5.63
CA ASP A 66 -6.56 37.17 -5.94
C ASP A 66 -7.95 36.48 -5.95
N GLY A 67 -8.18 35.61 -4.97
CA GLY A 67 -9.43 34.86 -4.81
C GLY A 67 -9.59 33.62 -5.71
N LYS A 68 -8.72 33.42 -6.70
CA LYS A 68 -8.73 32.27 -7.62
C LYS A 68 -7.73 31.21 -7.19
N LEU A 69 -8.03 29.94 -7.51
CA LEU A 69 -7.08 28.85 -7.33
C LEU A 69 -6.21 28.72 -8.58
N GLU A 70 -4.90 28.73 -8.38
CA GLU A 70 -3.90 28.44 -9.39
C GLU A 70 -3.22 27.11 -9.07
N VAL A 71 -3.45 26.11 -9.92
CA VAL A 71 -2.79 24.80 -9.80
C VAL A 71 -1.30 24.96 -10.02
N THR A 72 -0.50 24.39 -9.11
CA THR A 72 0.97 24.46 -9.21
C THR A 72 1.52 23.44 -10.21
N ARG A 73 2.84 23.27 -10.24
CA ARG A 73 3.51 22.17 -10.94
C ARG A 73 4.22 21.21 -9.97
N ASN A 74 3.93 21.33 -8.69
CA ASN A 74 4.55 20.52 -7.64
C ASN A 74 4.01 19.09 -7.72
N ARG A 75 4.88 18.10 -7.82
CA ARG A 75 4.49 16.69 -7.96
C ARG A 75 5.40 15.81 -7.13
N THR A 76 4.79 14.93 -6.36
CA THR A 76 5.48 13.98 -5.48
C THR A 76 5.00 12.57 -5.74
N GLU A 77 5.84 11.59 -5.40
CA GLU A 77 5.46 10.18 -5.38
C GLU A 77 4.26 9.93 -4.48
N VAL A 78 4.26 10.51 -3.27
CA VAL A 78 3.19 10.32 -2.30
C VAL A 78 1.85 10.86 -2.80
N CYS A 79 1.82 11.93 -3.59
CA CYS A 79 0.59 12.40 -4.23
C CYS A 79 0.02 11.35 -5.18
N GLN A 80 0.88 10.70 -5.96
CA GLN A 80 0.44 9.62 -6.86
C GLN A 80 -0.07 8.42 -6.05
N TYR A 81 0.63 8.07 -4.97
CA TYR A 81 0.22 6.96 -4.13
C TYR A 81 -1.12 7.22 -3.45
N CYS A 82 -1.35 8.43 -2.93
CA CYS A 82 -2.65 8.83 -2.40
C CYS A 82 -3.76 8.77 -3.47
N ALA A 83 -3.48 9.20 -4.70
CA ALA A 83 -4.48 9.19 -5.77
C ALA A 83 -5.01 7.76 -6.04
N PHE A 84 -4.13 6.76 -6.06
CA PHE A 84 -4.56 5.37 -6.23
C PHE A 84 -5.14 4.78 -4.93
N TYR A 85 -4.55 5.07 -3.78
CA TYR A 85 -4.97 4.46 -2.52
C TYR A 85 -6.38 4.89 -2.12
N PHE A 86 -6.73 6.16 -2.35
CA PHE A 86 -8.05 6.72 -2.06
C PHE A 86 -9.01 6.68 -3.26
N GLY A 87 -8.69 5.92 -4.31
CA GLY A 87 -9.62 5.67 -5.43
C GLY A 87 -9.88 6.87 -6.36
N ILE A 88 -9.04 7.91 -6.32
CA ILE A 88 -9.08 9.02 -7.29
C ILE A 88 -8.65 8.51 -8.67
N ALA A 89 -7.69 7.60 -8.69
CA ALA A 89 -7.19 6.92 -9.87
C ALA A 89 -7.26 5.40 -9.67
N THR A 90 -7.45 4.68 -10.77
CA THR A 90 -7.39 3.21 -10.82
C THR A 90 -6.54 2.79 -12.02
N PRO A 91 -6.03 1.54 -12.06
CA PRO A 91 -5.34 1.01 -13.24
C PRO A 91 -6.17 1.11 -14.53
N GLU A 92 -7.50 1.03 -14.44
CA GLU A 92 -8.41 1.11 -15.59
C GLU A 92 -8.56 2.55 -16.10
N THR A 93 -8.60 3.53 -15.19
CA THR A 93 -8.83 4.94 -15.54
C THR A 93 -7.53 5.70 -15.82
N HIS A 94 -6.42 5.29 -15.20
CA HIS A 94 -5.12 5.95 -15.26
C HIS A 94 -3.98 4.93 -15.49
N GLY A 95 -4.20 3.98 -16.40
CA GLY A 95 -3.31 2.85 -16.64
C GLY A 95 -1.86 3.22 -17.00
N GLU A 96 -1.66 4.28 -17.79
CA GLU A 96 -0.30 4.75 -18.11
C GLU A 96 0.47 5.24 -16.88
N LEU A 97 -0.20 5.96 -15.98
CA LEU A 97 0.39 6.38 -14.72
C LEU A 97 0.64 5.15 -13.82
N TRP A 98 -0.31 4.23 -13.73
CA TRP A 98 -0.15 2.99 -12.97
C TRP A 98 1.10 2.21 -13.42
N GLN A 99 1.27 2.02 -14.73
CA GLN A 99 2.43 1.32 -15.28
C GLN A 99 3.74 2.01 -14.87
N LYS A 100 3.85 3.33 -15.02
CA LYS A 100 5.03 4.08 -14.54
C LYS A 100 5.29 3.80 -13.06
N LEU A 101 4.28 3.91 -12.20
CA LEU A 101 4.43 3.71 -10.75
C LEU A 101 4.91 2.30 -10.40
N VAL A 102 4.47 1.26 -11.11
CA VAL A 102 4.91 -0.12 -10.80
C VAL A 102 6.24 -0.49 -11.45
N THR A 103 6.62 0.12 -12.58
CA THR A 103 7.87 -0.24 -13.29
C THR A 103 9.06 0.65 -12.93
N ASP A 104 8.83 1.96 -12.81
CA ASP A 104 9.92 2.94 -12.79
C ASP A 104 10.20 3.49 -11.38
N PHE A 105 9.20 3.42 -10.50
CA PHE A 105 9.29 3.83 -9.10
C PHE A 105 9.64 2.64 -8.21
N GLY A 106 10.15 2.91 -7.02
CA GLY A 106 10.64 1.89 -6.09
C GLY A 106 11.98 2.26 -5.45
N PRO A 107 12.59 1.34 -4.67
CA PRO A 107 13.79 1.65 -3.89
C PRO A 107 15.01 1.99 -4.75
N GLN A 108 15.02 1.57 -6.01
CA GLN A 108 16.10 1.84 -6.97
C GLN A 108 15.93 3.16 -7.74
N ARG A 109 14.82 3.88 -7.54
CA ARG A 109 14.52 5.08 -8.34
C ARG A 109 15.54 6.19 -8.14
N LYS A 110 16.08 6.35 -6.91
CA LYS A 110 17.11 7.37 -6.63
C LYS A 110 18.37 7.16 -7.48
N GLN A 111 18.69 5.91 -7.80
CA GLN A 111 19.82 5.51 -8.63
C GLN A 111 19.50 5.65 -10.12
N THR A 112 18.31 5.22 -10.56
CA THR A 112 17.91 5.31 -11.97
C THR A 112 17.55 6.73 -12.42
N LYS A 113 17.21 7.61 -11.46
CA LYS A 113 16.77 9.00 -11.70
C LYS A 113 15.56 9.09 -12.63
N ALA A 114 14.71 8.06 -12.67
CA ALA A 114 13.50 8.06 -13.47
C ALA A 114 12.53 9.15 -13.00
N HIS A 115 11.89 9.86 -13.93
CA HIS A 115 10.92 10.94 -13.67
C HIS A 115 11.47 12.04 -12.74
N PRO A 116 12.61 12.69 -13.05
CA PRO A 116 13.31 13.61 -12.14
C PRO A 116 12.47 14.81 -11.66
N GLU A 117 11.38 15.13 -12.37
CA GLU A 117 10.39 16.14 -12.02
C GLU A 117 9.44 15.72 -10.89
N ILE A 118 9.45 14.45 -10.48
CA ILE A 118 8.62 13.91 -9.39
C ILE A 118 9.47 13.73 -8.13
N HIS A 119 9.12 14.42 -7.06
CA HIS A 119 9.87 14.33 -5.81
C HIS A 119 9.67 12.97 -5.12
N PRO A 120 10.75 12.32 -4.61
CA PRO A 120 10.66 11.01 -4.00
C PRO A 120 9.88 11.02 -2.68
N ALA A 121 9.21 9.91 -2.39
CA ALA A 121 8.55 9.66 -1.12
C ALA A 121 9.55 9.26 -0.02
N ASN A 122 9.11 9.32 1.23
CA ASN A 122 9.83 8.77 2.38
C ASN A 122 9.08 7.56 2.99
N ALA A 123 9.60 7.02 4.09
CA ALA A 123 9.11 5.81 4.73
C ALA A 123 7.62 5.92 5.13
N PHE A 124 7.22 7.00 5.80
CA PHE A 124 5.84 7.23 6.25
C PHE A 124 5.29 8.55 5.72
N ILE A 125 4.19 8.60 4.98
CA ILE A 125 3.31 7.48 4.56
C ILE A 125 3.65 6.91 3.18
N GLY A 126 4.60 7.49 2.44
CA GLY A 126 4.77 7.21 1.01
C GLY A 126 5.12 5.76 0.69
N ASN A 127 6.23 5.23 1.21
CA ASN A 127 6.62 3.83 0.96
C ASN A 127 5.57 2.84 1.47
N MET A 128 4.83 3.17 2.53
CA MET A 128 3.73 2.31 3.00
C MET A 128 2.60 2.21 1.99
N LEU A 129 2.13 3.35 1.49
CA LEU A 129 1.09 3.36 0.47
C LEU A 129 1.55 2.60 -0.77
N ARG A 130 2.83 2.70 -1.16
CA ARG A 130 3.38 1.89 -2.23
C ARG A 130 3.19 0.38 -1.99
N PHE A 131 3.50 -0.13 -0.79
CA PHE A 131 3.27 -1.55 -0.49
C PHE A 131 1.78 -1.92 -0.55
N GLU A 132 0.88 -1.05 -0.09
CA GLU A 132 -0.56 -1.29 -0.19
C GLU A 132 -1.05 -1.31 -1.64
N LEU A 133 -0.56 -0.40 -2.48
CA LEU A 133 -0.90 -0.38 -3.90
C LEU A 133 -0.42 -1.65 -4.62
N LEU A 134 0.82 -2.07 -4.36
CA LEU A 134 1.34 -3.32 -4.90
C LEU A 134 0.52 -4.53 -4.42
N ALA A 135 0.03 -4.51 -3.18
CA ALA A 135 -0.77 -5.59 -2.62
C ALA A 135 -2.17 -5.65 -3.24
N HIS A 136 -2.79 -4.50 -3.48
CA HIS A 136 -4.08 -4.41 -4.18
C HIS A 136 -4.00 -5.01 -5.59
N ASP A 137 -2.87 -4.85 -6.28
CA ASP A 137 -2.61 -5.43 -7.62
C ASP A 137 -1.99 -6.84 -7.57
N GLY A 138 -1.92 -7.48 -6.40
CA GLY A 138 -1.42 -8.86 -6.24
C GLY A 138 0.08 -9.04 -6.51
N ARG A 139 0.89 -7.98 -6.41
CA ARG A 139 2.32 -7.97 -6.76
C ARG A 139 3.23 -8.47 -5.64
N SER A 140 2.90 -9.60 -5.01
CA SER A 140 3.63 -10.13 -3.85
C SER A 140 5.14 -10.34 -4.08
N ARG A 141 5.54 -10.74 -5.30
CA ARG A 141 6.97 -10.85 -5.65
C ARG A 141 7.68 -9.50 -5.62
N GLN A 142 7.04 -8.46 -6.14
CA GLN A 142 7.59 -7.11 -6.14
C GLN A 142 7.64 -6.55 -4.71
N ILE A 143 6.60 -6.80 -3.90
CA ILE A 143 6.60 -6.47 -2.46
C ILE A 143 7.82 -7.07 -1.76
N LEU A 144 8.11 -8.36 -1.97
CA LEU A 144 9.26 -9.02 -1.36
C LEU A 144 10.59 -8.38 -1.80
N ASN A 145 10.75 -8.15 -3.10
CA ASN A 145 11.97 -7.52 -3.64
C ASN A 145 12.17 -6.10 -3.13
N GLU A 146 11.11 -5.30 -3.07
CA GLU A 146 11.20 -3.92 -2.62
C GLU A 146 11.33 -3.78 -1.11
N ALA A 147 10.79 -4.73 -0.34
CA ALA A 147 11.03 -4.83 1.08
C ALA A 147 12.53 -4.94 1.40
N ILE A 148 13.28 -5.72 0.61
CA ILE A 148 14.75 -5.80 0.74
C ILE A 148 15.37 -4.42 0.52
N GLY A 149 15.02 -3.76 -0.59
CA GLY A 149 15.59 -2.46 -0.96
C GLY A 149 15.28 -1.33 0.04
N TYR A 150 14.06 -1.32 0.61
CA TYR A 150 13.64 -0.29 1.56
C TYR A 150 14.02 -0.56 3.01
N ARG A 151 14.16 -1.83 3.43
CA ARG A 151 14.18 -2.18 4.87
C ARG A 151 15.39 -3.01 5.31
N LEU A 152 16.03 -3.79 4.44
CA LEU A 152 17.06 -4.73 4.87
C LEU A 152 18.24 -4.03 5.56
N TYR A 153 18.73 -2.94 4.96
CA TYR A 153 19.84 -2.18 5.54
C TYR A 153 19.51 -1.58 6.92
N MET A 154 18.24 -1.19 7.17
CA MET A 154 17.81 -0.67 8.47
C MET A 154 17.87 -1.77 9.54
N ALA A 155 17.35 -2.95 9.19
CA ALA A 155 17.37 -4.14 10.03
C ALA A 155 18.81 -4.61 10.32
N ASP A 156 19.67 -4.64 9.30
CA ASP A 156 21.08 -5.05 9.48
C ASP A 156 21.85 -4.08 10.38
N LEU A 157 21.60 -2.78 10.28
CA LEU A 157 22.34 -1.77 11.04
C LEU A 157 21.87 -1.63 12.49
N THR A 158 20.58 -1.83 12.77
CA THR A 158 19.98 -1.47 14.07
C THR A 158 19.03 -2.50 14.65
N GLY A 159 18.72 -3.58 13.92
CA GLY A 159 17.71 -4.56 14.32
C GLY A 159 16.28 -4.03 14.35
N THR A 160 16.04 -2.81 13.86
CA THR A 160 14.76 -2.10 13.88
C THR A 160 14.53 -1.34 12.57
N LEU A 161 13.32 -0.80 12.36
CA LEU A 161 12.95 -0.08 11.15
C LEU A 161 12.73 1.42 11.46
N TRP A 162 13.11 2.27 10.51
CA TRP A 162 13.37 3.68 10.77
C TRP A 162 12.20 4.59 10.36
N GLU A 163 12.19 5.79 10.94
CA GLU A 163 11.24 6.86 10.64
C GLU A 163 11.47 7.48 9.24
N HIS A 164 12.73 7.48 8.84
CA HIS A 164 13.22 8.11 7.62
C HIS A 164 14.13 7.10 6.90
N ASP A 165 14.30 7.27 5.59
CA ASP A 165 15.30 6.52 4.81
C ASP A 165 16.78 6.88 5.12
N SER A 166 17.02 7.58 6.23
CA SER A 166 18.34 7.98 6.72
C SER A 166 18.37 7.92 8.25
N HIS A 167 19.57 7.86 8.83
CA HIS A 167 19.79 7.79 10.28
C HIS A 167 19.62 9.14 11.00
N LEU A 168 19.08 10.16 10.32
CA LEU A 168 18.90 11.52 10.87
C LEU A 168 17.65 11.66 11.75
N ALA A 169 16.80 10.64 11.80
CA ALA A 169 15.58 10.58 12.58
C ALA A 169 15.56 9.31 13.45
N SER A 170 14.42 8.98 14.07
CA SER A 170 14.35 7.75 14.88
C SER A 170 14.64 6.51 14.05
N CYS A 171 15.63 5.73 14.47
CA CYS A 171 15.93 4.43 13.88
C CYS A 171 15.07 3.29 14.44
N ASN A 172 14.09 3.57 15.30
CA ASN A 172 13.21 2.55 15.87
C ASN A 172 11.79 3.10 15.97
N HIS A 173 11.02 2.97 14.89
CA HIS A 173 9.73 3.64 14.76
C HIS A 173 8.57 2.66 14.56
N GLY A 174 7.56 2.75 15.43
CA GLY A 174 6.46 1.77 15.54
C GLY A 174 5.61 1.64 14.28
N PHE A 175 5.40 2.72 13.51
CA PHE A 175 4.65 2.63 12.24
C PHE A 175 5.25 1.59 11.30
N ALA A 176 6.58 1.38 11.35
CA ALA A 176 7.27 0.56 10.36
C ALA A 176 6.98 -0.93 10.57
N SER A 177 6.38 -1.28 11.72
CA SER A 177 5.80 -2.61 11.98
C SER A 177 4.69 -2.99 11.01
N HIS A 178 4.15 -2.05 10.21
CA HIS A 178 3.30 -2.36 9.05
C HIS A 178 3.94 -3.39 8.09
N ALA A 179 5.28 -3.49 8.08
CA ALA A 179 5.98 -4.56 7.38
C ALA A 179 5.50 -5.96 7.78
N ALA A 180 5.19 -6.20 9.06
CA ALA A 180 4.65 -7.47 9.52
C ALA A 180 3.27 -7.73 8.89
N HIS A 181 2.38 -6.74 8.86
CA HIS A 181 1.07 -6.86 8.22
C HIS A 181 1.23 -7.26 6.75
N VAL A 182 2.08 -6.55 6.00
CA VAL A 182 2.39 -6.85 4.60
C VAL A 182 2.94 -8.27 4.42
N TYR A 183 3.87 -8.72 5.27
CA TYR A 183 4.42 -10.08 5.14
C TYR A 183 3.40 -11.16 5.50
N TYR A 184 2.57 -10.96 6.52
CA TYR A 184 1.50 -11.91 6.84
C TYR A 184 0.46 -12.00 5.71
N ARG A 185 0.05 -10.86 5.16
CA ARG A 185 -0.95 -10.77 4.10
C ARG A 185 -0.44 -11.29 2.76
N ASP A 186 0.71 -10.78 2.33
CA ASP A 186 1.15 -10.86 0.92
C ASP A 186 2.26 -11.90 0.69
N VAL A 187 3.01 -12.29 1.73
CA VAL A 187 4.10 -13.29 1.64
C VAL A 187 3.67 -14.63 2.22
N LEU A 188 3.21 -14.66 3.47
CA LEU A 188 2.70 -15.88 4.10
C LEU A 188 1.38 -16.31 3.44
N GLY A 189 0.54 -15.35 3.05
CA GLY A 189 -0.70 -15.60 2.33
C GLY A 189 -1.97 -15.59 3.19
N LEU A 190 -1.92 -15.04 4.41
CA LEU A 190 -3.12 -14.76 5.22
C LEU A 190 -3.83 -13.52 4.69
N HIS A 191 -4.37 -13.61 3.47
CA HIS A 191 -4.86 -12.48 2.68
C HIS A 191 -5.95 -11.69 3.39
N ARG A 192 -6.92 -12.37 4.01
CA ARG A 192 -7.95 -11.74 4.84
C ARG A 192 -8.27 -12.61 6.04
N VAL A 193 -8.28 -12.00 7.23
CA VAL A 193 -8.61 -12.68 8.50
C VAL A 193 -9.80 -11.97 9.13
N ASP A 194 -11.01 -12.50 8.90
CA ASP A 194 -12.22 -12.01 9.57
C ASP A 194 -12.46 -12.80 10.86
N ARG A 195 -12.07 -12.20 11.98
CA ARG A 195 -12.19 -12.82 13.31
C ARG A 195 -13.63 -12.90 13.82
N ILE A 196 -14.52 -12.05 13.32
CA ILE A 196 -15.92 -11.99 13.73
C ILE A 196 -16.70 -13.07 12.99
N ALA A 197 -16.60 -13.08 11.66
CA ALA A 197 -17.22 -14.09 10.81
C ALA A 197 -16.50 -15.44 10.86
N ARG A 198 -15.30 -15.50 11.45
CA ARG A 198 -14.41 -16.68 11.47
C ARG A 198 -14.11 -17.18 10.05
N LYS A 199 -13.82 -16.24 9.15
CA LYS A 199 -13.47 -16.52 7.76
C LYS A 199 -12.01 -16.18 7.52
N LEU A 200 -11.30 -17.10 6.87
CA LEU A 200 -9.92 -16.95 6.45
C LEU A 200 -9.83 -17.10 4.93
N ASP A 201 -9.35 -16.05 4.27
CA ASP A 201 -9.03 -16.11 2.85
C ASP A 201 -7.51 -16.27 2.72
N LEU A 202 -7.09 -17.39 2.13
CA LEU A 202 -5.70 -17.68 1.82
C LEU A 202 -5.39 -17.30 0.39
N ARG A 203 -4.24 -16.67 0.16
CA ARG A 203 -3.71 -16.40 -1.17
C ARG A 203 -2.24 -16.82 -1.24
N PHE A 204 -1.94 -17.82 -2.07
CA PHE A 204 -0.55 -18.22 -2.34
C PHE A 204 -0.06 -17.57 -3.64
N SER A 205 1.07 -16.87 -3.57
CA SER A 205 1.68 -16.18 -4.71
C SER A 205 2.97 -16.88 -5.15
N ASP A 206 3.31 -16.80 -6.44
CA ASP A 206 4.59 -17.33 -6.94
C ASP A 206 5.78 -16.48 -6.45
N LEU A 207 6.33 -16.88 -5.31
CA LEU A 207 7.42 -16.19 -4.63
C LEU A 207 8.75 -16.95 -4.80
N PRO A 208 9.89 -16.23 -4.83
CA PRO A 208 11.22 -16.82 -4.86
C PRO A 208 11.67 -17.33 -3.47
N LEU A 209 10.77 -17.97 -2.72
CA LEU A 209 11.06 -18.61 -1.44
C LEU A 209 10.77 -20.11 -1.53
N ASP A 210 11.53 -20.92 -0.82
CA ASP A 210 11.29 -22.37 -0.76
C ASP A 210 10.18 -22.73 0.23
N TRP A 211 10.01 -21.93 1.27
CA TRP A 211 8.99 -22.09 2.30
C TRP A 211 8.72 -20.77 3.02
N CYS A 212 7.58 -20.70 3.70
CA CYS A 212 7.25 -19.63 4.64
C CYS A 212 6.34 -20.18 5.74
N GLU A 213 6.46 -19.63 6.94
CA GLU A 213 5.57 -19.98 8.05
C GLU A 213 5.29 -18.77 8.94
N GLY A 214 4.14 -18.79 9.61
CA GLY A 214 3.79 -17.78 10.58
C GLY A 214 2.54 -18.12 11.37
N SER A 215 2.31 -17.35 12.43
CA SER A 215 1.20 -17.54 13.36
C SER A 215 0.58 -16.22 13.77
N VAL A 216 -0.75 -16.13 13.72
CA VAL A 216 -1.51 -14.96 14.20
C VAL A 216 -2.36 -15.37 15.40
N PRO A 217 -2.26 -14.67 16.54
CA PRO A 217 -3.09 -14.99 17.71
C PRO A 217 -4.55 -14.58 17.49
N THR A 218 -5.47 -15.41 17.99
CA THR A 218 -6.91 -15.08 18.15
C THR A 218 -7.38 -15.49 19.53
N ALA A 219 -8.54 -15.00 19.96
CA ALA A 219 -9.13 -15.37 21.25
C ALA A 219 -9.43 -16.88 21.37
N ALA A 220 -9.65 -17.56 20.24
CA ALA A 220 -9.96 -19.00 20.20
C ALA A 220 -8.71 -19.89 20.03
N GLY A 221 -7.51 -19.29 19.96
CA GLY A 221 -6.25 -19.97 19.65
C GLY A 221 -5.55 -19.39 18.42
N PRO A 222 -4.29 -19.79 18.15
CA PRO A 222 -3.52 -19.27 17.02
C PRO A 222 -4.04 -19.82 15.68
N LEU A 223 -3.97 -18.98 14.64
CA LEU A 223 -3.99 -19.42 13.24
C LEU A 223 -2.55 -19.62 12.81
N LYS A 224 -2.14 -20.85 12.48
CA LYS A 224 -0.78 -21.13 11.98
C LYS A 224 -0.85 -21.60 10.55
N LEU A 225 -0.03 -20.99 9.71
CA LEU A 225 0.14 -21.40 8.32
C LEU A 225 1.61 -21.68 8.07
N ARG A 226 1.88 -22.79 7.38
CA ARG A 226 3.16 -23.08 6.77
C ARG A 226 2.93 -23.55 5.35
N TRP A 227 3.74 -23.09 4.41
CA TRP A 227 3.80 -23.64 3.07
C TRP A 227 5.25 -23.87 2.65
N TRP A 228 5.46 -24.84 1.76
CA TRP A 228 6.76 -25.16 1.18
C TRP A 228 6.60 -25.72 -0.23
N LYS A 229 7.61 -25.50 -1.07
CA LYS A 229 7.70 -26.10 -2.41
C LYS A 229 8.16 -27.55 -2.27
N ASP A 230 7.44 -28.45 -2.93
CA ASP A 230 7.76 -29.88 -2.99
C ASP A 230 7.76 -30.32 -4.46
N GLY A 231 8.92 -30.15 -5.12
CA GLY A 231 9.02 -30.28 -6.56
C GLY A 231 8.08 -29.31 -7.28
N GLU A 232 7.21 -29.83 -8.14
CA GLU A 232 6.20 -29.05 -8.90
C GLU A 232 4.94 -28.71 -8.08
N LYS A 233 4.89 -29.12 -6.81
CA LYS A 233 3.76 -28.89 -5.90
C LYS A 233 4.06 -27.79 -4.89
N LEU A 234 3.01 -27.16 -4.40
CA LEU A 234 3.03 -26.35 -3.18
C LEU A 234 2.31 -27.13 -2.09
N ALA A 235 3.03 -27.57 -1.08
CA ALA A 235 2.45 -28.20 0.09
C ALA A 235 2.18 -27.16 1.17
N CYS A 236 1.07 -27.28 1.89
CA CYS A 236 0.75 -26.41 3.01
C CYS A 236 0.15 -27.16 4.20
N ARG A 237 0.37 -26.61 5.39
CA ARG A 237 -0.24 -27.05 6.65
C ARG A 237 -0.90 -25.84 7.30
N LEU A 238 -2.16 -26.01 7.69
CA LEU A 238 -2.99 -24.97 8.28
C LEU A 238 -3.59 -25.46 9.59
N GLU A 239 -3.23 -24.81 10.70
CA GLU A 239 -3.81 -25.05 12.01
C GLU A 239 -4.75 -23.89 12.36
N LEU A 240 -6.03 -24.19 12.60
CA LEU A 240 -7.06 -23.21 12.91
C LEU A 240 -7.94 -23.67 14.08
N PRO A 241 -8.48 -22.75 14.88
CA PRO A 241 -9.55 -23.07 15.82
C PRO A 241 -10.77 -23.66 15.10
N ALA A 242 -11.58 -24.43 15.82
CA ALA A 242 -12.79 -25.02 15.27
C ALA A 242 -13.80 -23.95 14.79
N GLY A 243 -14.50 -24.26 13.69
CA GLY A 243 -15.58 -23.42 13.15
C GLY A 243 -15.11 -22.27 12.24
N TRP A 244 -13.84 -22.25 11.82
CA TRP A 244 -13.37 -21.34 10.79
C TRP A 244 -13.68 -21.84 9.39
N GLN A 245 -14.10 -20.92 8.51
CA GLN A 245 -14.26 -21.16 7.08
C GLN A 245 -13.00 -20.71 6.35
N VAL A 246 -12.56 -21.49 5.36
CA VAL A 246 -11.33 -21.23 4.62
C VAL A 246 -11.59 -21.22 3.13
N GLU A 247 -11.30 -20.09 2.49
CA GLU A 247 -11.22 -19.97 1.03
C GLU A 247 -9.75 -19.90 0.63
N VAL A 248 -9.42 -20.52 -0.51
CA VAL A 248 -8.02 -20.59 -0.98
C VAL A 248 -7.94 -20.18 -2.44
N GLU A 249 -7.13 -19.16 -2.69
CA GLU A 249 -6.70 -18.73 -3.99
C GLU A 249 -5.22 -19.14 -4.19
N ASN A 250 -4.95 -19.92 -5.24
CA ASN A 250 -3.60 -20.38 -5.55
C ASN A 250 -3.12 -19.76 -6.87
N LEU A 251 -2.26 -18.75 -6.76
CA LEU A 251 -1.66 -18.01 -7.88
C LEU A 251 -0.23 -18.47 -8.18
N THR A 252 0.20 -19.61 -7.63
CA THR A 252 1.58 -20.10 -7.80
C THR A 252 1.83 -20.81 -9.13
N GLY A 253 0.76 -21.21 -9.83
CA GLY A 253 0.84 -22.13 -10.98
C GLY A 253 1.17 -23.58 -10.60
N ARG A 254 1.38 -23.89 -9.31
CA ARG A 254 1.70 -25.23 -8.78
C ARG A 254 0.43 -25.92 -8.29
N GLU A 255 0.41 -27.24 -8.30
CA GLU A 255 -0.65 -28.02 -7.63
C GLU A 255 -0.55 -27.81 -6.10
N LEU A 256 -1.66 -27.44 -5.45
CA LEU A 256 -1.72 -27.24 -4.00
C LEU A 256 -2.07 -28.54 -3.27
N ILE A 257 -1.21 -28.96 -2.33
CA ILE A 257 -1.42 -30.12 -1.46
C ILE A 257 -1.60 -29.64 -0.02
N LYS A 258 -2.67 -30.09 0.64
CA LYS A 258 -2.97 -29.75 2.04
C LYS A 258 -2.61 -30.93 2.96
N HIS A 259 -1.88 -30.64 4.03
CA HIS A 259 -1.48 -31.56 5.10
C HIS A 259 -2.13 -31.23 6.43
#